data_AF-A0AAX6P7W9-F1
#
_entry.id   AF-A0AAX6P7W9-F1
#
_cell.length_a   1.000
_cell.length_b   1.000
_cell.length_c   1.000
_cell.angle_alpha   90.00
_cell.angle_beta   90.00
_cell.angle_gamma   90.00
#
_symmetry.space_group_name_H-M   'P 1'
#
loop_
_entity.id
_entity.type
_entity.pdbx_description
1 polymer ?
#
loop_
_entity_poly.entity_id
_entity_poly.type
_entity_poly.pdbx_seq_one_letter_code
_entity_poly.pdbx_strand_id
1 'polypeptide(L)'
;MLKEDCASEMRVHLAKSLPLPSNVNRPRIDLVVFVINLHSKYSLQNVEKSLCHLDAGFFLGKVCFLATGAGQDSHCSIHRNTVRKLAHTYRSPLLFCDLEVDGFRASMAQRLVRMLQICAGHVPGVSALNLLSLLRSPESPPLEEL
;
A
#
# COMPACT_ATOMS: atom_id res chain seq x y z
N MET A 1 -2.94 -1.47 22.08
CA MET A 1 -3.63 -0.58 21.11
C MET A 1 -2.71 0.59 20.80
N LEU A 2 -2.39 0.82 19.52
CA LEU A 2 -1.70 2.04 19.09
C LEU A 2 -2.64 3.22 19.34
N LYS A 3 -2.20 4.20 20.13
CA LYS A 3 -2.99 5.38 20.49
C LYS A 3 -2.30 6.58 19.84
N GLU A 4 -2.65 6.87 18.60
CA GLU A 4 -2.32 8.15 17.96
C GLU A 4 -3.46 9.13 18.23
N ASP A 5 -3.13 10.36 18.64
CA ASP A 5 -4.08 11.46 18.79
C ASP A 5 -4.56 11.90 17.41
N CYS A 6 -5.54 11.17 16.87
CA CYS A 6 -6.34 11.60 15.74
C CYS A 6 -7.58 12.34 16.27
N ALA A 7 -7.72 13.62 15.94
CA ALA A 7 -8.93 14.40 16.22
C ALA A 7 -10.18 13.92 15.44
N SER A 8 -10.04 12.90 14.58
CA SER A 8 -11.10 12.37 13.71
C SER A 8 -11.21 10.86 13.82
N GLU A 9 -12.43 10.34 13.68
CA GLU A 9 -12.72 8.91 13.71
C GLU A 9 -12.05 8.19 12.53
N MET A 10 -11.11 7.28 12.82
CA MET A 10 -10.50 6.41 11.81
C MET A 10 -11.38 5.19 11.56
N ARG A 11 -11.78 4.96 10.31
CA ARG A 11 -12.53 3.77 9.89
C ARG A 11 -11.69 2.89 8.98
N VAL A 12 -11.68 1.59 9.24
CA VAL A 12 -10.95 0.59 8.46
C VAL A 12 -11.95 -0.35 7.80
N HIS A 13 -11.86 -0.46 6.48
CA HIS A 13 -12.67 -1.39 5.69
C HIS A 13 -11.75 -2.45 5.08
N LEU A 14 -12.09 -3.72 5.26
CA LEU A 14 -11.34 -4.85 4.69
C LEU A 14 -12.10 -5.41 3.49
N ALA A 15 -11.35 -5.71 2.43
CA ALA A 15 -11.87 -6.36 1.24
C ALA A 15 -10.89 -7.42 0.76
N LYS A 16 -11.42 -8.55 0.24
CA LYS A 16 -10.58 -9.62 -0.33
C LYS A 16 -10.12 -9.29 -1.74
N SER A 17 -10.92 -8.58 -2.52
CA SER A 17 -10.66 -8.20 -3.90
C SER A 17 -11.54 -7.03 -4.32
N LEU A 18 -11.26 -6.46 -5.49
CA LEU A 18 -12.12 -5.50 -6.19
C LEU A 18 -12.68 -6.12 -7.48
N PRO A 19 -13.85 -5.67 -7.97
CA PRO A 19 -14.68 -4.59 -7.43
C PRO A 19 -15.42 -4.99 -6.16
N LEU A 20 -15.75 -4.00 -5.32
CA LEU A 20 -16.65 -4.22 -4.18
C LEU A 20 -18.07 -4.50 -4.71
N PRO A 21 -18.88 -5.34 -4.03
CA PRO A 21 -20.26 -5.55 -4.40
C PRO A 21 -21.03 -4.22 -4.41
N SER A 22 -21.97 -4.08 -5.34
CA SER A 22 -22.81 -2.90 -5.51
C SER A 22 -23.60 -2.64 -4.23
N ASN A 23 -23.26 -1.55 -3.53
CA ASN A 23 -23.96 -1.10 -2.34
C ASN A 23 -24.31 0.39 -2.52
N VAL A 24 -25.55 0.73 -2.17
CA VAL A 24 -26.13 2.08 -2.28
C VAL A 24 -25.45 3.10 -1.35
N ASN A 25 -24.79 2.65 -0.28
CA ASN A 25 -24.04 3.51 0.65
C ASN A 25 -22.54 3.17 0.62
N ARG A 26 -21.83 3.61 -0.43
CA ARG A 26 -20.37 3.45 -0.49
C ARG A 26 -19.69 4.51 0.38
N PRO A 27 -18.91 4.13 1.43
CA PRO A 27 -18.20 5.10 2.23
C PRO A 27 -17.13 5.81 1.38
N ARG A 28 -16.79 7.04 1.76
CA ARG A 28 -15.61 7.73 1.23
C ARG A 28 -14.36 6.93 1.62
N ILE A 29 -13.47 6.71 0.66
CA ILE A 29 -12.20 6.00 0.86
C ILE A 29 -11.06 6.99 0.61
N ASP A 30 -10.26 7.26 1.65
CA ASP A 30 -9.14 8.20 1.56
C ASP A 30 -7.82 7.53 1.18
N LEU A 31 -7.62 6.27 1.56
CA LEU A 31 -6.43 5.49 1.25
C LEU A 31 -6.81 4.03 0.96
N VAL A 32 -6.22 3.45 -0.08
CA VAL A 32 -6.31 2.03 -0.40
C VAL A 32 -4.93 1.40 -0.22
N VAL A 33 -4.85 0.36 0.61
CA VAL A 33 -3.61 -0.40 0.82
C VAL A 33 -3.79 -1.81 0.25
N PHE A 34 -3.03 -2.13 -0.80
CA PHE A 34 -2.96 -3.50 -1.34
C PHE A 34 -1.90 -4.29 -0.61
N VAL A 35 -2.34 -5.23 0.22
CA VAL A 35 -1.45 -6.16 0.93
C VAL A 35 -1.12 -7.34 0.01
N ILE A 36 0.17 -7.54 -0.28
CA ILE A 36 0.67 -8.59 -1.16
C ILE A 36 1.52 -9.56 -0.31
N ASN A 37 1.05 -10.79 -0.18
CA ASN A 37 1.85 -11.86 0.43
C ASN A 37 2.82 -12.44 -0.61
N LEU A 38 4.13 -12.23 -0.43
CA LEU A 38 5.16 -12.69 -1.37
C LEU A 38 5.31 -14.21 -1.44
N HIS A 39 4.73 -14.95 -0.50
CA HIS A 39 4.73 -16.42 -0.53
C HIS A 39 3.56 -16.98 -1.36
N SER A 40 2.61 -16.14 -1.80
CA SER A 40 1.40 -16.57 -2.50
C SER A 40 1.25 -15.88 -3.87
N LYS A 41 1.50 -16.62 -4.97
CA LYS A 41 1.23 -16.13 -6.34
C LYS A 41 -0.22 -15.69 -6.53
N TYR A 42 -1.17 -16.37 -5.87
CA TYR A 42 -2.58 -16.00 -5.89
C TYR A 42 -2.81 -14.60 -5.31
N SER A 43 -2.10 -14.23 -4.24
CA SER A 43 -2.18 -12.88 -3.64
C SER A 43 -1.80 -11.80 -4.66
N LEU A 44 -0.69 -11.99 -5.39
CA LEU A 44 -0.27 -11.05 -6.43
C LEU A 44 -1.29 -10.96 -7.58
N GLN A 45 -1.73 -12.10 -8.13
CA GLN A 45 -2.70 -12.13 -9.23
C GLN A 45 -4.03 -11.46 -8.84
N ASN A 46 -4.47 -11.66 -7.60
CA ASN A 46 -5.68 -11.03 -7.09
C ASN A 46 -5.54 -9.50 -7.00
N VAL A 47 -4.36 -9.01 -6.59
CA VAL A 47 -4.05 -7.58 -6.58
C VAL A 47 -4.01 -7.02 -8.01
N GLU A 48 -3.32 -7.68 -8.94
CA GLU A 48 -3.28 -7.28 -10.36
C GLU A 48 -4.68 -7.15 -10.97
N LYS A 49 -5.56 -8.13 -10.72
CA LYS A 49 -6.96 -8.07 -11.16
C LYS A 49 -7.75 -6.95 -10.47
N SER A 50 -7.54 -6.76 -9.17
CA SER A 50 -8.26 -5.74 -8.39
C SER A 50 -7.91 -4.31 -8.83
N LEU A 51 -6.66 -4.07 -9.27
CA LEU A 51 -6.18 -2.76 -9.71
C LEU A 51 -6.95 -2.23 -10.94
N CYS A 52 -7.41 -3.12 -11.83
CA CYS A 52 -8.19 -2.76 -13.01
C CYS A 52 -9.55 -2.12 -12.69
N HIS A 53 -10.02 -2.24 -11.44
CA HIS A 53 -11.31 -1.71 -11.00
C HIS A 53 -11.19 -0.42 -10.18
N LEU A 54 -9.98 0.09 -9.97
CA LEU A 54 -9.76 1.37 -9.31
C LEU A 54 -9.77 2.52 -10.33
N ASP A 55 -10.38 3.62 -9.92
CA ASP A 55 -10.30 4.87 -10.66
C ASP A 55 -8.85 5.41 -10.67
N ALA A 56 -8.43 5.97 -11.80
CA ALA A 56 -7.08 6.46 -11.99
C ALA A 56 -6.67 7.53 -10.96
N GLY A 57 -7.63 8.32 -10.47
CA GLY A 57 -7.40 9.35 -9.45
C GLY A 57 -6.91 8.80 -8.11
N PHE A 58 -7.16 7.53 -7.79
CA PHE A 58 -6.60 6.90 -6.59
C PHE A 58 -5.07 6.77 -6.65
N PHE A 59 -4.49 6.57 -7.83
CA PHE A 59 -3.04 6.42 -7.98
C PHE A 59 -2.28 7.75 -7.81
N LEU A 60 -2.98 8.88 -7.66
CA LEU A 60 -2.41 10.17 -7.30
C LEU A 60 -2.13 10.28 -5.79
N GLY A 61 -1.45 9.27 -5.24
CA GLY A 61 -1.00 9.22 -3.84
C GLY A 61 -1.96 8.56 -2.84
N LYS A 62 -3.13 8.07 -3.27
CA LYS A 62 -4.11 7.38 -2.40
C LYS A 62 -4.07 5.86 -2.50
N VAL A 63 -3.09 5.30 -3.21
CA VAL A 63 -2.81 3.86 -3.26
C VAL A 63 -1.44 3.60 -2.66
N CYS A 64 -1.32 2.55 -1.85
CA CYS A 64 -0.05 2.05 -1.34
C CYS A 64 -0.01 0.53 -1.47
N PHE A 65 1.14 -0.01 -1.88
CA PHE A 65 1.40 -1.44 -1.82
C PHE A 65 2.13 -1.78 -0.53
N LEU A 66 1.70 -2.86 0.13
CA LEU A 66 2.36 -3.41 1.32
C LEU A 66 2.73 -4.86 1.03
N ALA A 67 4.01 -5.11 0.76
CA ALA A 67 4.53 -6.47 0.57
C ALA A 67 4.92 -7.10 1.91
N THR A 68 4.45 -8.32 2.14
CA THR A 68 4.72 -9.11 3.36
C THR A 68 5.49 -10.39 3.03
N GLY A 69 6.21 -10.94 4.00
CA GLY A 69 7.04 -12.14 3.82
C GLY A 69 8.40 -11.90 3.16
N ALA A 70 8.76 -10.64 2.88
CA ALA A 70 10.02 -10.26 2.21
C ALA A 70 11.29 -10.45 3.05
N GLY A 71 11.16 -10.63 4.38
CA GLY A 71 12.29 -10.92 5.27
C GLY A 71 12.62 -12.41 5.36
N GLN A 72 11.79 -13.27 4.77
CA GLN A 72 11.95 -14.73 4.75
C GLN A 72 12.30 -15.15 3.31
N ASP A 73 13.56 -14.93 2.93
CA ASP A 73 14.05 -15.15 1.56
C ASP A 73 14.01 -16.62 1.11
N SER A 74 13.90 -17.58 2.05
CA SER A 74 13.98 -19.02 1.74
C SER A 74 12.74 -19.59 1.02
N HIS A 75 11.59 -18.91 1.02
CA HIS A 75 10.33 -19.46 0.49
C HIS A 75 9.44 -18.45 -0.28
N CYS A 76 10.00 -17.37 -0.82
CA CYS A 76 9.21 -16.42 -1.61
C CYS A 76 8.80 -17.00 -2.98
N SER A 77 7.49 -17.25 -3.16
CA SER A 77 6.90 -17.62 -4.46
C SER A 77 6.88 -16.47 -5.48
N ILE A 78 7.09 -15.23 -5.03
CA ILE A 78 7.07 -14.00 -5.82
C ILE A 78 8.38 -13.25 -5.61
N HIS A 79 9.04 -12.88 -6.70
CA HIS A 79 10.27 -12.09 -6.64
C HIS A 79 9.98 -10.63 -6.24
N ARG A 80 10.83 -10.05 -5.37
CA ARG A 80 10.70 -8.66 -4.91
C ARG A 80 10.66 -7.65 -6.06
N ASN A 81 11.35 -7.95 -7.17
CA ASN A 81 11.31 -7.08 -8.36
C ASN A 81 9.94 -7.06 -9.04
N THR A 82 9.12 -8.11 -8.92
CA THR A 82 7.78 -8.15 -9.52
C THR A 82 6.87 -7.14 -8.84
N VAL A 83 6.83 -7.12 -7.51
CA VAL A 83 6.04 -6.12 -6.77
C VAL A 83 6.60 -4.71 -6.90
N ARG A 84 7.94 -4.56 -7.05
CA ARG A 84 8.56 -3.27 -7.36
C ARG A 84 8.14 -2.74 -8.72
N LYS A 85 8.17 -3.58 -9.76
CA LYS A 85 7.69 -3.24 -11.10
C LYS A 85 6.21 -2.86 -11.07
N LEU A 86 5.37 -3.63 -10.36
CA LEU A 86 3.96 -3.31 -10.19
C LEU A 86 3.77 -1.91 -9.57
N ALA A 87 4.43 -1.64 -8.44
CA ALA A 87 4.35 -0.35 -7.78
C ALA A 87 4.81 0.81 -8.66
N HIS A 88 5.87 0.60 -9.45
CA HIS A 88 6.37 1.56 -10.44
C HIS A 88 5.36 1.83 -11.56
N THR A 89 4.76 0.78 -12.13
CA THR A 89 3.72 0.88 -13.18
C THR A 89 2.55 1.75 -12.73
N TYR A 90 2.09 1.55 -11.49
CA TYR A 90 0.97 2.31 -10.91
C TYR A 90 1.42 3.57 -10.16
N ARG A 91 2.69 3.96 -10.29
CA ARG A 91 3.31 5.14 -9.64
C ARG A 91 2.89 5.30 -8.18
N SER A 92 2.87 4.20 -7.43
CA SER A 92 2.37 4.18 -6.06
C SER A 92 3.44 3.68 -5.09
N PRO A 93 3.48 4.19 -3.85
CA PRO A 93 4.41 3.74 -2.82
C PRO A 93 4.39 2.22 -2.61
N LEU A 94 5.57 1.64 -2.36
CA LEU A 94 5.74 0.25 -1.95
C LEU A 94 6.45 0.19 -0.60
N LEU A 95 5.79 -0.44 0.37
CA LEU A 95 6.30 -0.69 1.71
C LEU A 95 6.54 -2.19 1.90
N PHE A 96 7.54 -2.53 2.71
CA PHE A 96 7.81 -3.91 3.13
C PHE A 96 7.62 -4.01 4.64
N CYS A 97 6.90 -5.02 5.09
CA CYS A 97 6.75 -5.32 6.51
C CYS A 97 6.55 -6.81 6.72
N ASP A 98 7.25 -7.38 7.70
CA ASP A 98 6.82 -8.65 8.27
C ASP A 98 5.71 -8.36 9.29
N LEU A 99 4.49 -8.80 9.00
CA LEU A 99 3.33 -8.55 9.88
C LEU A 99 3.28 -9.52 11.07
N GLU A 100 4.03 -10.63 11.00
CA GLU A 100 4.12 -11.61 12.08
C GLU A 100 4.96 -11.08 13.26
N VAL A 101 5.85 -10.11 12.99
CA VAL A 101 6.68 -9.46 14.02
C VAL A 101 5.95 -8.24 14.58
N ASP A 102 5.51 -8.33 15.84
CA ASP A 102 4.70 -7.30 16.52
C ASP A 102 5.28 -5.88 16.44
N GLY A 103 6.60 -5.72 16.64
CA GLY A 103 7.26 -4.40 16.59
C GLY A 103 7.24 -3.77 15.20
N PHE A 104 7.43 -4.58 14.16
CA PHE A 104 7.37 -4.12 12.77
C PHE A 104 5.93 -3.80 12.36
N ARG A 105 4.97 -4.65 12.74
CA ARG A 105 3.54 -4.41 12.53
C ARG A 105 3.09 -3.10 13.17
N ALA A 106 3.50 -2.85 14.42
CA ALA A 106 3.17 -1.62 15.14
C ALA A 106 3.71 -0.38 14.43
N SER A 107 4.99 -0.40 14.06
CA SER A 107 5.66 0.72 13.36
C SER A 107 5.06 0.96 11.98
N MET A 108 4.73 -0.10 11.24
CA MET A 108 4.08 0.00 9.93
C MET A 108 2.66 0.55 10.05
N ALA A 109 1.89 0.13 11.05
CA ALA A 109 0.57 0.67 11.30
C ALA A 109 0.60 2.17 11.58
N GLN A 110 1.54 2.65 12.43
CA GLN A 110 1.75 4.09 12.65
C GLN A 110 2.05 4.85 11.34
N ARG A 111 2.92 4.28 10.49
CA ARG A 111 3.23 4.86 9.18
C ARG A 111 1.99 4.95 8.29
N LEU A 112 1.17 3.90 8.26
CA LEU A 112 -0.07 3.88 7.48
C LEU A 112 -1.11 4.87 8.01
N VAL A 113 -1.23 5.03 9.33
CA VAL A 113 -2.11 6.04 9.93
C VAL A 113 -1.68 7.44 9.50
N ARG A 114 -0.38 7.75 9.54
CA ARG A 114 0.13 9.05 9.06
C ARG A 114 -0.14 9.27 7.56
N MET A 115 0.03 8.24 6.73
CA MET A 115 -0.34 8.34 5.31
C MET A 115 -1.84 8.59 5.12
N LEU A 116 -2.69 7.89 5.89
CA LEU A 116 -4.13 8.09 5.88
C LEU A 116 -4.51 9.52 6.28
N GLN A 117 -3.90 10.08 7.32
CA GLN A 117 -4.12 11.47 7.74
C GLN A 117 -3.79 12.45 6.61
N ILE A 118 -2.67 12.25 5.89
CA ILE A 118 -2.29 13.07 4.74
C ILE A 118 -3.32 12.94 3.62
N CYS A 119 -3.72 11.71 3.27
CA CYS A 119 -4.70 11.47 2.20
C CYS A 119 -6.10 12.00 2.53
N ALA A 120 -6.48 12.01 3.80
CA ALA A 120 -7.73 12.58 4.30
C ALA A 120 -7.70 14.12 4.36
N GLY A 121 -6.52 14.74 4.26
CA GLY A 121 -6.34 16.19 4.36
C GLY A 121 -6.21 16.73 5.79
N HIS A 122 -5.86 15.88 6.76
CA HIS A 122 -5.70 16.26 8.17
C HIS A 122 -4.29 16.80 8.50
N VAL A 123 -3.37 16.81 7.54
CA VAL A 123 -2.01 17.36 7.71
C VAL A 123 -1.91 18.66 6.92
N PRO A 124 -1.86 19.83 7.58
CA PRO A 124 -1.80 21.11 6.88
C PRO A 124 -0.49 21.24 6.08
N GLY A 125 -0.59 21.75 4.85
CA GLY A 125 0.55 21.94 3.95
C GLY A 125 1.05 20.69 3.25
N VAL A 126 0.46 19.51 3.51
CA VAL A 126 0.85 18.24 2.88
C VAL A 126 -0.38 17.55 2.30
N SER A 127 -0.29 17.14 1.05
CA SER A 127 -1.35 16.42 0.33
C SER A 127 -0.91 15.03 -0.10
N ALA A 128 -1.85 14.21 -0.57
CA ALA A 128 -1.56 12.89 -1.12
C ALA A 128 -0.51 12.91 -2.25
N LEU A 129 -0.47 13.96 -3.08
CA LEU A 129 0.53 14.08 -4.15
C LEU A 129 1.96 14.16 -3.62
N ASN A 130 2.16 14.73 -2.43
CA ASN A 130 3.48 14.80 -1.81
C ASN A 130 4.01 13.41 -1.44
N LEU A 131 3.12 12.43 -1.18
CA LEU A 131 3.52 11.05 -0.85
C LEU A 131 4.25 10.37 -2.01
N LEU A 132 3.94 10.72 -3.26
CA LEU A 132 4.61 10.17 -4.43
C LEU A 132 6.10 10.52 -4.45
N SER A 133 6.45 11.73 -4.02
CA SER A 133 7.84 12.19 -3.91
C SER A 133 8.52 11.66 -2.65
N LEU A 134 7.83 11.70 -1.51
CA LEU A 134 8.38 11.34 -0.21
C LEU A 134 8.62 9.83 -0.02
N LEU A 135 7.81 9.00 -0.68
CA LEU A 135 7.87 7.54 -0.58
C LEU A 135 8.46 6.88 -1.82
N ARG A 136 9.03 7.69 -2.74
CA ARG A 136 9.76 7.17 -3.89
C ARG A 136 10.94 6.35 -3.39
N SER A 137 10.98 5.08 -3.75
CA SER A 137 12.17 4.25 -3.57
C SER A 137 13.30 4.85 -4.42
N PRO A 138 14.55 4.93 -3.94
CA PRO A 138 15.66 5.33 -4.80
C PRO A 138 15.69 4.37 -6.00
N GLU A 139 15.68 4.92 -7.22
CA GLU A 139 15.97 4.15 -8.43
C GLU A 139 17.36 3.54 -8.23
N SER A 140 17.43 2.22 -8.08
CA SER A 140 18.67 1.52 -8.37
C SER A 140 18.96 1.75 -9.85
N PRO A 141 20.18 2.19 -10.24
CA PRO A 141 20.50 2.39 -11.64
C PRO A 141 20.24 1.10 -12.42
N PRO A 142 19.91 1.18 -13.73
CA PRO A 142 19.87 -0.01 -14.54
C PRO A 142 21.22 -0.71 -14.41
N LEU A 143 21.22 -1.99 -14.06
CA LEU A 143 22.40 -2.83 -14.21
C LEU A 143 22.76 -2.78 -15.69
N GLU A 144 23.79 -2.02 -16.03
CA GLU A 144 24.48 -2.16 -17.31
C GLU A 144 24.90 -3.63 -17.43
N GLU A 145 24.40 -4.28 -18.47
CA GLU A 145 24.87 -5.60 -18.90
C GLU A 145 26.35 -5.44 -19.28
N LEU A 146 27.24 -6.02 -18.47
CA LEU A 146 28.64 -6.29 -18.77
C LEU A 146 28.80 -7.78 -19.11
#